data_AF-A0A973JP78-F1
#
_entry.id   AF-A0A973JP78-F1
#
_cell.length_a   1.000
_cell.length_b   1.000
_cell.length_c   1.000
_cell.angle_alpha   90.00
_cell.angle_beta   90.00
_cell.angle_gamma   90.00
#
_symmetry.space_group_name_H-M   'P 1'
#
loop_
_entity.id
_entity.type
_entity.pdbx_description
1 polymer ?
#
loop_
_entity_poly.entity_id
_entity_poly.type
_entity_poly.pdbx_seq_one_letter_code
_entity_poly.pdbx_strand_id
1 'polypeptide(L)'
;MNNAFLAVLLLCLPAAAQTGHGPAAVTVTTPATTGTRSLPVPGAAAAAPAIPRGCDMILLMDSSGSMKRTDPKGYRNAAAKLLISLLGGDDRIGVMSFGDATTRLAPLTQNTKQNRRQLFRAVDRITSKEYSTDITDAVRKGFDELRSSSRRERIIMMMSDGKLALGAAEKDVVALEQLKRLLPELEQANIRLYTVAFTEESDSALLENIARETGGFFRYAREDKDVHIMFVSLFEKLKAPDAVPFEGEAFFIDGEITEATVLVTKKPGTALSLVDPSGARYTASRHSAALEWYPTPVFDMITIQKPAPGTWSVKLSVNEGNKVFVLTKLSLRTSFDRSFVTSGQTVTIDAWLEKQGGVVTEQGVLATTAFAAEITGPDAKPFRLDLVSAAAGTAAPASGTYAARFTGPAAGEYTLTLLAQGKTFKRTRTIAFMAIEPPPAPPAEPKPAAKPEPMPPDPKEEGVSWGRVLVLFAIVNLVIALLAGGGYVLWRKRQP
;
A
#
# COMPACT_ATOMS: atom_id res chain seq x y z
N MET A 1 40.34 37.19 -23.70
CA MET A 1 41.06 38.01 -22.72
C MET A 1 41.18 37.23 -21.41
N ASN A 2 42.24 37.49 -20.63
CA ASN A 2 42.40 37.53 -19.15
C ASN A 2 41.30 36.86 -18.28
N ASN A 3 41.59 36.10 -17.21
CA ASN A 3 42.80 35.84 -16.42
C ASN A 3 42.78 34.36 -15.94
N ALA A 4 43.87 33.59 -15.82
CA ALA A 4 45.16 33.76 -15.11
C ALA A 4 45.14 33.27 -13.64
N PHE A 5 45.90 32.19 -13.40
CA PHE A 5 46.68 31.83 -12.19
C PHE A 5 46.05 31.85 -10.78
N LEU A 6 46.12 30.68 -10.10
CA LEU A 6 47.24 30.41 -9.18
C LEU A 6 47.47 28.90 -8.99
N ALA A 7 48.69 28.52 -8.59
CA ALA A 7 49.06 27.17 -8.16
C ALA A 7 49.95 27.26 -6.91
N VAL A 8 50.07 26.19 -6.14
CA VAL A 8 51.24 25.87 -5.31
C VAL A 8 51.25 24.36 -4.99
N LEU A 9 52.45 23.83 -4.69
CA LEU A 9 52.80 22.41 -4.56
C LEU A 9 53.36 22.14 -3.13
N LEU A 10 53.91 20.94 -2.88
CA LEU A 10 54.63 20.46 -1.68
C LEU A 10 53.78 19.82 -0.55
N LEU A 11 54.28 18.83 0.23
CA LEU A 11 55.19 17.68 -0.04
C LEU A 11 55.16 16.68 1.16
N CYS A 12 55.57 15.42 0.91
CA CYS A 12 56.14 14.40 1.83
C CYS A 12 55.63 14.14 3.29
N LEU A 13 55.05 12.94 3.46
CA LEU A 13 55.55 11.78 4.29
C LEU A 13 55.66 11.86 5.86
N PRO A 14 55.75 10.70 6.58
CA PRO A 14 55.28 10.59 7.98
C PRO A 14 56.30 10.10 9.05
N ALA A 15 55.91 10.19 10.34
CA ALA A 15 56.54 9.54 11.50
C ALA A 15 55.55 9.47 12.71
N ALA A 16 55.91 8.94 13.90
CA ALA A 16 56.04 7.51 14.24
C ALA A 16 55.95 7.26 15.78
N ALA A 17 55.81 5.98 16.19
CA ALA A 17 56.24 5.36 17.47
C ALA A 17 55.94 5.98 18.86
N GLN A 18 54.96 5.38 19.57
CA GLN A 18 55.02 4.70 20.89
C GLN A 18 55.69 5.28 22.18
N THR A 19 55.29 4.68 23.32
CA THR A 19 55.82 4.69 24.73
C THR A 19 55.36 5.83 25.67
N GLY A 20 55.11 5.60 26.98
CA GLY A 20 54.97 4.33 27.73
C GLY A 20 54.88 4.44 29.28
N HIS A 21 54.54 3.33 29.95
CA HIS A 21 54.70 2.99 31.39
C HIS A 21 53.80 3.62 32.51
N GLY A 22 53.65 2.87 33.62
CA GLY A 22 52.88 3.18 34.85
C GLY A 22 53.78 3.57 36.06
N PRO A 23 53.61 3.08 37.32
CA PRO A 23 52.72 2.02 37.87
C PRO A 23 51.79 2.55 39.02
N ALA A 24 51.13 1.76 39.89
CA ALA A 24 51.63 0.98 41.04
C ALA A 24 50.54 0.04 41.65
N ALA A 25 50.89 -0.84 42.60
CA ALA A 25 49.99 -1.87 43.17
C ALA A 25 50.19 -2.14 44.68
N VAL A 26 49.22 -2.81 45.33
CA VAL A 26 49.24 -3.30 46.74
C VAL A 26 48.55 -4.67 46.86
N THR A 27 48.92 -5.51 47.83
CA THR A 27 48.45 -6.92 48.08
C THR A 27 48.44 -7.24 49.59
N VAL A 28 47.96 -8.38 50.13
CA VAL A 28 47.56 -9.68 49.55
C VAL A 28 46.05 -10.00 49.82
N THR A 29 45.48 -11.11 50.35
CA THR A 29 45.94 -12.41 50.90
C THR A 29 44.81 -13.47 50.92
N THR A 30 45.05 -14.69 50.41
CA THR A 30 44.41 -16.01 50.73
C THR A 30 42.87 -16.24 50.68
N PRO A 31 42.39 -17.51 50.57
CA PRO A 31 42.99 -18.74 50.02
C PRO A 31 42.12 -19.40 48.92
N ALA A 32 42.57 -20.53 48.38
CA ALA A 32 41.89 -21.24 47.28
C ALA A 32 40.70 -22.12 47.73
N THR A 33 39.77 -22.38 46.83
CA THR A 33 38.85 -23.53 46.86
C THR A 33 38.61 -24.02 45.44
N THR A 34 38.70 -25.33 45.23
CA THR A 34 38.75 -25.95 43.90
C THR A 34 37.38 -25.93 43.21
N GLY A 35 37.28 -25.28 42.05
CA GLY A 35 36.09 -25.30 41.20
C GLY A 35 36.45 -25.29 39.73
N THR A 36 36.26 -26.41 39.04
CA THR A 36 36.68 -26.63 37.64
C THR A 36 35.75 -25.89 36.65
N ARG A 37 35.87 -24.55 36.60
CA ARG A 37 35.04 -23.70 35.75
C ARG A 37 35.53 -23.73 34.30
N SER A 38 35.12 -24.75 33.55
CA SER A 38 35.29 -24.80 32.10
C SER A 38 34.68 -23.55 31.44
N LEU A 39 35.52 -22.73 30.81
CA LEU A 39 35.05 -21.60 30.01
C LEU A 39 34.25 -22.11 28.81
N PRO A 40 33.00 -21.68 28.60
CA PRO A 40 32.30 -21.98 27.36
C PRO A 40 33.04 -21.34 26.19
N VAL A 41 33.44 -22.14 25.21
CA VAL A 41 33.88 -21.63 23.90
C VAL A 41 32.73 -20.82 23.30
N PRO A 42 32.95 -19.62 22.73
CA PRO A 42 31.92 -18.86 22.02
C PRO A 42 31.56 -19.53 20.70
N GLY A 43 30.86 -20.67 20.80
CA GLY A 43 30.60 -21.64 19.73
C GLY A 43 29.10 -21.90 19.52
N ALA A 44 28.28 -20.86 19.63
CA ALA A 44 26.87 -20.90 19.24
C ALA A 44 26.53 -19.63 18.48
N ALA A 45 26.40 -19.74 17.15
CA ALA A 45 25.80 -18.68 16.36
C ALA A 45 24.35 -18.52 16.82
N ALA A 46 24.00 -17.34 17.36
CA ALA A 46 22.61 -17.03 17.68
C ALA A 46 21.80 -17.08 16.38
N ALA A 47 20.96 -18.11 16.24
CA ALA A 47 20.15 -18.30 15.05
C ALA A 47 19.27 -17.04 14.87
N ALA A 48 19.46 -16.34 13.75
CA ALA A 48 18.65 -15.16 13.44
C ALA A 48 17.17 -15.54 13.51
N PRO A 49 16.32 -14.74 14.18
CA PRO A 49 14.95 -15.15 14.50
C PRO A 49 14.20 -15.50 13.23
N ALA A 50 13.69 -16.73 13.17
CA ALA A 50 13.03 -17.25 11.98
C ALA A 50 11.79 -16.40 11.65
N ILE A 51 11.92 -15.57 10.61
CA ILE A 51 10.85 -14.67 10.15
C ILE A 51 9.59 -15.51 9.91
N PRO A 52 8.45 -15.22 10.57
CA PRO A 52 7.21 -15.98 10.36
C PRO A 52 6.75 -15.87 8.90
N ARG A 53 6.94 -16.94 8.11
CA ARG A 53 6.86 -16.93 6.63
C ARG A 53 5.45 -16.86 6.02
N GLY A 54 4.45 -16.43 6.80
CA GLY A 54 3.08 -16.29 6.32
C GLY A 54 2.35 -15.15 7.03
N CYS A 55 1.32 -14.66 6.36
CA CYS A 55 0.46 -13.60 6.85
C CYS A 55 -0.72 -14.15 7.67
N ASP A 56 -1.28 -13.29 8.52
CA ASP A 56 -2.62 -13.47 9.04
C ASP A 56 -3.56 -12.54 8.27
N MET A 57 -4.68 -13.08 7.78
CA MET A 57 -5.65 -12.34 6.99
C MET A 57 -7.07 -12.54 7.51
N ILE A 58 -7.85 -11.46 7.62
CA ILE A 58 -9.30 -11.51 7.85
C ILE A 58 -10.03 -11.14 6.58
N LEU A 59 -10.88 -12.04 6.07
CA LEU A 59 -11.83 -11.74 5.01
C LEU A 59 -13.12 -11.20 5.63
N LEU A 60 -13.42 -9.93 5.39
CA LEU A 60 -14.68 -9.26 5.72
C LEU A 60 -15.58 -9.26 4.48
N MET A 61 -16.70 -9.96 4.58
CA MET A 61 -17.55 -10.30 3.44
C MET A 61 -18.94 -9.69 3.60
N ASP A 62 -19.24 -8.68 2.79
CA ASP A 62 -20.53 -7.98 2.81
C ASP A 62 -21.68 -8.93 2.51
N SER A 63 -22.69 -8.96 3.38
CA SER A 63 -23.87 -9.83 3.33
C SER A 63 -25.20 -9.06 3.26
N SER A 64 -25.12 -7.76 2.97
CA SER A 64 -26.26 -6.85 2.81
C SER A 64 -27.17 -7.22 1.63
N GLY A 65 -28.37 -6.63 1.62
CA GLY A 65 -29.37 -6.85 0.58
C GLY A 65 -28.99 -6.29 -0.80
N SER A 66 -28.18 -5.22 -0.86
CA SER A 66 -27.73 -4.59 -2.12
C SER A 66 -26.80 -5.51 -2.92
N MET A 67 -26.04 -6.38 -2.25
CA MET A 67 -25.22 -7.43 -2.88
C MET A 67 -26.02 -8.40 -3.77
N LYS A 68 -27.36 -8.47 -3.68
CA LYS A 68 -28.18 -9.18 -4.68
C LYS A 68 -28.16 -8.53 -6.08
N ARG A 69 -27.87 -7.23 -6.15
CA ARG A 69 -27.86 -6.39 -7.36
C ARG A 69 -26.44 -6.06 -7.81
N THR A 70 -25.51 -5.85 -6.87
CA THR A 70 -24.11 -5.53 -7.13
C THR A 70 -23.22 -6.77 -7.30
N ASP A 71 -23.57 -7.91 -6.69
CA ASP A 71 -22.96 -9.22 -6.96
C ASP A 71 -24.03 -10.33 -7.17
N PRO A 72 -24.83 -10.28 -8.25
CA PRO A 72 -25.89 -11.24 -8.52
C PRO A 72 -25.37 -12.66 -8.84
N LYS A 73 -24.06 -12.84 -9.06
CA LYS A 73 -23.43 -14.10 -9.46
C LYS A 73 -22.55 -14.73 -8.36
N GLY A 74 -22.38 -14.06 -7.22
CA GLY A 74 -21.58 -14.57 -6.09
C GLY A 74 -20.08 -14.52 -6.32
N TYR A 75 -19.60 -13.57 -7.12
CA TYR A 75 -18.21 -13.32 -7.40
C TYR A 75 -17.35 -13.11 -6.15
N ARG A 76 -17.87 -12.47 -5.10
CA ARG A 76 -17.17 -12.35 -3.80
C ARG A 76 -16.90 -13.74 -3.17
N ASN A 77 -17.77 -14.73 -3.40
CA ASN A 77 -17.58 -16.08 -2.87
C ASN A 77 -16.52 -16.84 -3.72
N ALA A 78 -16.46 -16.58 -5.03
CA ALA A 78 -15.36 -17.06 -5.87
C ALA A 78 -14.02 -16.39 -5.49
N ALA A 79 -14.05 -15.10 -5.14
CA ALA A 79 -12.91 -14.28 -4.71
C ALA A 79 -12.20 -14.88 -3.51
N ALA A 80 -12.94 -15.02 -2.41
CA ALA A 80 -12.45 -15.59 -1.18
C ALA A 80 -11.85 -16.98 -1.44
N LYS A 81 -12.55 -17.84 -2.21
CA LYS A 81 -12.06 -19.19 -2.53
C LYS A 81 -10.78 -19.21 -3.37
N LEU A 82 -10.63 -18.35 -4.38
CA LEU A 82 -9.38 -18.29 -5.15
C LEU A 82 -8.24 -17.75 -4.28
N LEU A 83 -8.45 -16.68 -3.52
CA LEU A 83 -7.41 -16.12 -2.65
C LEU A 83 -6.98 -17.12 -1.56
N ILE A 84 -7.93 -17.81 -0.93
CA ILE A 84 -7.67 -18.94 -0.03
C ILE A 84 -6.90 -20.07 -0.75
N SER A 85 -7.05 -20.25 -2.06
CA SER A 85 -6.34 -21.29 -2.82
C SER A 85 -4.91 -20.90 -3.17
N LEU A 86 -4.68 -19.63 -3.51
CA LEU A 86 -3.37 -19.05 -3.87
C LEU A 86 -2.47 -18.81 -2.64
N LEU A 87 -3.06 -18.57 -1.47
CA LEU A 87 -2.31 -18.44 -0.21
C LEU A 87 -1.71 -19.77 0.25
N GLY A 88 -0.56 -19.70 0.91
CA GLY A 88 0.26 -20.84 1.28
C GLY A 88 -0.21 -21.57 2.55
N GLY A 89 0.44 -22.70 2.85
CA GLY A 89 0.17 -23.47 4.07
C GLY A 89 0.61 -22.80 5.37
N ASP A 90 1.48 -21.80 5.31
CA ASP A 90 1.99 -21.03 6.46
C ASP A 90 1.12 -19.81 6.83
N ASP A 91 0.18 -19.44 5.94
CA ASP A 91 -0.76 -18.34 6.11
C ASP A 91 -1.96 -18.77 6.97
N ARG A 92 -2.53 -17.84 7.74
CA ARG A 92 -3.79 -18.07 8.49
C ARG A 92 -4.88 -17.12 8.00
N ILE A 93 -6.09 -17.66 7.86
CA ILE A 93 -7.24 -16.94 7.29
C ILE A 93 -8.41 -17.04 8.25
N GLY A 94 -8.96 -15.90 8.67
CA GLY A 94 -10.27 -15.77 9.29
C GLY A 94 -11.31 -15.32 8.27
N VAL A 95 -12.57 -15.65 8.50
CA VAL A 95 -13.69 -15.26 7.61
C VAL A 95 -14.83 -14.72 8.47
N MET A 96 -15.30 -13.52 8.17
CA MET A 96 -16.45 -12.90 8.83
C MET A 96 -17.43 -12.37 7.76
N SER A 97 -18.73 -12.54 7.99
CA SER A 97 -19.75 -11.78 7.27
C SER A 97 -20.10 -10.51 8.03
N PHE A 98 -20.52 -9.46 7.33
CA PHE A 98 -21.06 -8.25 7.96
C PHE A 98 -22.23 -7.67 7.17
N GLY A 99 -23.04 -6.86 7.85
CA GLY A 99 -24.32 -6.37 7.37
C GLY A 99 -25.07 -5.71 8.53
N ASP A 100 -26.04 -6.43 9.11
CA ASP A 100 -26.76 -6.03 10.33
C ASP A 100 -25.87 -6.14 11.58
N ALA A 101 -24.96 -7.13 11.60
CA ALA A 101 -23.91 -7.27 12.61
C ALA A 101 -22.78 -8.21 12.14
N THR A 102 -21.52 -7.87 12.41
CA THR A 102 -20.39 -8.70 11.98
C THR A 102 -20.34 -10.02 12.74
N THR A 103 -20.41 -11.11 11.96
CA THR A 103 -20.47 -12.50 12.44
C THR A 103 -19.24 -13.27 11.97
N ARG A 104 -18.46 -13.80 12.92
CA ARG A 104 -17.25 -14.60 12.62
C ARG A 104 -17.63 -16.02 12.16
N LEU A 105 -17.52 -16.27 10.86
CA LEU A 105 -17.82 -17.56 10.23
C LEU A 105 -16.69 -18.58 10.40
N ALA A 106 -15.44 -18.13 10.42
CA ALA A 106 -14.25 -18.90 10.80
C ALA A 106 -13.24 -18.02 11.56
N PRO A 107 -12.62 -18.50 12.64
CA PRO A 107 -11.47 -17.84 13.28
C PRO A 107 -10.21 -17.97 12.42
N LEU A 108 -9.14 -17.23 12.75
CA LEU A 108 -7.82 -17.35 12.12
C LEU A 108 -7.31 -18.81 12.04
N THR A 109 -7.52 -19.45 10.89
CA THR A 109 -7.26 -20.87 10.66
C THR A 109 -6.13 -21.03 9.64
N GLN A 110 -5.12 -21.84 9.96
CA GLN A 110 -3.99 -22.11 9.06
C GLN A 110 -4.45 -22.81 7.78
N ASN A 111 -4.05 -22.31 6.61
CA ASN A 111 -4.56 -22.71 5.29
C ASN A 111 -3.92 -24.01 4.74
N THR A 112 -3.90 -25.07 5.55
CA THR A 112 -3.45 -26.40 5.11
C THR A 112 -4.44 -27.03 4.13
N LYS A 113 -4.00 -28.02 3.32
CA LYS A 113 -4.88 -28.78 2.40
C LYS A 113 -6.09 -29.44 3.10
N GLN A 114 -5.99 -29.72 4.40
CA GLN A 114 -7.09 -30.21 5.22
C GLN A 114 -8.06 -29.08 5.63
N ASN A 115 -7.51 -27.98 6.15
CA ASN A 115 -8.27 -26.86 6.70
C ASN A 115 -8.93 -25.98 5.62
N ARG A 116 -8.38 -25.94 4.40
CA ARG A 116 -8.93 -25.19 3.26
C ARG A 116 -10.42 -25.48 3.01
N ARG A 117 -10.86 -26.73 3.26
CA ARG A 117 -12.28 -27.13 3.17
C ARG A 117 -13.18 -26.47 4.24
N GLN A 118 -12.65 -26.17 5.43
CA GLN A 118 -13.36 -25.44 6.48
C GLN A 118 -13.52 -23.96 6.09
N LEU A 119 -12.46 -23.35 5.55
CA LEU A 119 -12.50 -21.98 5.04
C LEU A 119 -13.49 -21.82 3.89
N PHE A 120 -13.50 -22.75 2.92
CA PHE A 120 -14.52 -22.77 1.86
C PHE A 120 -15.95 -22.89 2.41
N ARG A 121 -16.20 -23.76 3.39
CA ARG A 121 -17.49 -23.87 4.10
C ARG A 121 -17.86 -22.66 4.98
N ALA A 122 -16.90 -21.77 5.27
CA ALA A 122 -17.20 -20.47 5.86
C ALA A 122 -17.67 -19.49 4.80
N VAL A 123 -16.98 -19.43 3.66
CA VAL A 123 -17.38 -18.63 2.49
C VAL A 123 -18.77 -19.05 1.97
N ASP A 124 -19.07 -20.35 1.92
CA ASP A 124 -20.37 -20.87 1.46
C ASP A 124 -21.56 -20.59 2.40
N ARG A 125 -21.32 -19.95 3.56
CA ARG A 125 -22.38 -19.47 4.47
C ARG A 125 -22.70 -17.98 4.34
N ILE A 126 -21.92 -17.22 3.56
CA ILE A 126 -22.15 -15.80 3.29
C ILE A 126 -23.45 -15.65 2.49
N THR A 127 -24.32 -14.73 2.88
CA THR A 127 -25.62 -14.50 2.20
C THR A 127 -25.70 -13.09 1.61
N SER A 128 -26.86 -12.68 1.09
CA SER A 128 -27.12 -11.30 0.64
C SER A 128 -28.51 -10.92 1.16
N LYS A 129 -28.70 -10.93 2.48
CA LYS A 129 -30.01 -10.92 3.16
C LYS A 129 -30.13 -9.89 4.28
N GLU A 130 -29.01 -9.35 4.76
CA GLU A 130 -28.99 -8.39 5.86
C GLU A 130 -29.49 -7.01 5.38
N TYR A 131 -30.07 -6.21 6.27
CA TYR A 131 -30.76 -4.96 5.90
C TYR A 131 -29.83 -3.74 5.93
N SER A 132 -28.81 -3.80 6.79
CA SER A 132 -27.79 -2.77 7.00
C SER A 132 -26.41 -3.24 6.51
N THR A 133 -25.43 -2.33 6.60
CA THR A 133 -24.03 -2.55 6.21
C THR A 133 -23.09 -1.87 7.22
N ASP A 134 -22.80 -2.51 8.37
CA ASP A 134 -21.87 -1.98 9.37
C ASP A 134 -20.41 -2.27 9.05
N ILE A 135 -19.82 -1.42 8.21
CA ILE A 135 -18.39 -1.39 7.89
C ILE A 135 -17.54 -1.13 9.15
N THR A 136 -18.04 -0.38 10.13
CA THR A 136 -17.27 0.04 11.31
C THR A 136 -17.09 -1.09 12.31
N ASP A 137 -18.17 -1.82 12.64
CA ASP A 137 -18.11 -3.06 13.42
C ASP A 137 -17.30 -4.14 12.71
N ALA A 138 -17.36 -4.21 11.37
CA ALA A 138 -16.59 -5.17 10.58
C ALA A 138 -15.08 -4.93 10.70
N VAL A 139 -14.64 -3.69 10.49
CA VAL A 139 -13.22 -3.31 10.64
C VAL A 139 -12.77 -3.47 12.10
N ARG A 140 -13.62 -3.12 13.08
CA ARG A 140 -13.32 -3.29 14.51
C ARG A 140 -13.08 -4.76 14.89
N LYS A 141 -14.00 -5.67 14.55
CA LYS A 141 -13.82 -7.10 14.88
C LYS A 141 -12.67 -7.75 14.09
N GLY A 142 -12.41 -7.31 12.86
CA GLY A 142 -11.23 -7.72 12.09
C GLY A 142 -9.92 -7.26 12.73
N PHE A 143 -9.88 -6.02 13.23
CA PHE A 143 -8.75 -5.47 13.99
C PHE A 143 -8.53 -6.22 15.31
N ASP A 144 -9.57 -6.46 16.11
CA ASP A 144 -9.44 -7.15 17.40
C ASP A 144 -8.87 -8.57 17.26
N GLU A 145 -9.29 -9.34 16.24
CA GLU A 145 -8.72 -10.67 16.00
C GLU A 145 -7.24 -10.59 15.56
N LEU A 146 -6.86 -9.64 14.69
CA LEU A 146 -5.47 -9.45 14.25
C LEU A 146 -4.55 -8.77 15.28
N ARG A 147 -5.09 -7.96 16.20
CA ARG A 147 -4.32 -7.29 17.26
C ARG A 147 -3.66 -8.30 18.20
N SER A 148 -4.29 -9.47 18.36
CA SER A 148 -3.73 -10.60 19.11
C SER A 148 -2.57 -11.33 18.40
N SER A 149 -2.34 -11.05 17.12
CA SER A 149 -1.36 -11.78 16.30
C SER A 149 0.05 -11.20 16.33
N SER A 150 1.02 -12.10 16.44
CA SER A 150 2.46 -11.84 16.32
C SER A 150 3.02 -11.98 14.89
N ARG A 151 2.18 -12.12 13.85
CA ARG A 151 2.67 -12.13 12.46
C ARG A 151 3.10 -10.73 12.02
N ARG A 152 4.17 -10.67 11.22
CA ARG A 152 4.68 -9.42 10.61
C ARG A 152 3.67 -8.84 9.61
N GLU A 153 3.12 -9.71 8.77
CA GLU A 153 2.08 -9.38 7.80
C GLU A 153 0.70 -9.67 8.41
N ARG A 154 -0.09 -8.60 8.61
CA ARG A 154 -1.47 -8.68 9.07
C ARG A 154 -2.33 -7.85 8.11
N ILE A 155 -3.35 -8.48 7.54
CA ILE A 155 -4.21 -7.87 6.52
C ILE A 155 -5.68 -8.05 6.89
N ILE A 156 -6.46 -6.98 6.80
CA ILE A 156 -7.91 -7.10 6.66
C ILE A 156 -8.22 -6.92 5.18
N MET A 157 -9.07 -7.76 4.61
CA MET A 157 -9.55 -7.62 3.24
C MET A 157 -11.07 -7.57 3.23
N MET A 158 -11.62 -6.47 2.70
CA MET A 158 -13.05 -6.21 2.62
C MET A 158 -13.56 -6.32 1.18
N MET A 159 -14.69 -7.01 1.01
CA MET A 159 -15.37 -7.21 -0.27
C MET A 159 -16.83 -6.74 -0.12
N SER A 160 -17.19 -5.62 -0.77
CA SER A 160 -18.42 -4.85 -0.47
C SER A 160 -18.87 -3.98 -1.66
N ASP A 161 -20.05 -3.37 -1.59
CA ASP A 161 -20.44 -2.20 -2.40
C ASP A 161 -20.29 -0.85 -1.65
N GLY A 162 -19.55 -0.85 -0.53
CA GLY A 162 -18.94 0.32 0.10
C GLY A 162 -19.88 1.21 0.91
N LYS A 163 -21.19 1.04 0.78
CA LYS A 163 -22.18 1.92 1.42
C LYS A 163 -22.39 1.52 2.87
N LEU A 164 -21.77 2.27 3.79
CA LEU A 164 -22.14 2.22 5.22
C LEU A 164 -23.59 2.70 5.37
N ALA A 165 -24.45 1.85 5.93
CA ALA A 165 -25.87 2.16 6.14
C ALA A 165 -26.46 1.36 7.30
N LEU A 166 -26.80 2.02 8.41
CA LEU A 166 -27.32 1.44 9.67
C LEU A 166 -28.82 1.77 9.89
N GLY A 167 -29.49 2.17 8.82
CA GLY A 167 -30.91 2.53 8.76
C GLY A 167 -31.27 3.87 9.42
N ALA A 168 -30.30 4.68 9.84
CA ALA A 168 -30.52 6.02 10.40
C ALA A 168 -29.25 6.88 10.28
N ALA A 169 -29.38 8.07 9.68
CA ALA A 169 -28.24 8.93 9.33
C ALA A 169 -27.39 9.34 10.55
N GLU A 170 -27.99 9.48 11.73
CA GLU A 170 -27.29 9.81 12.97
C GLU A 170 -26.36 8.67 13.40
N LYS A 171 -26.76 7.41 13.17
CA LYS A 171 -25.88 6.24 13.40
C LYS A 171 -24.77 6.21 12.36
N ASP A 172 -25.09 6.49 11.10
CA ASP A 172 -24.13 6.44 9.99
C ASP A 172 -22.99 7.44 10.21
N VAL A 173 -23.32 8.68 10.62
CA VAL A 173 -22.34 9.70 11.02
C VAL A 173 -21.50 9.25 12.22
N VAL A 174 -22.11 8.69 13.27
CA VAL A 174 -21.37 8.20 14.44
C VAL A 174 -20.46 7.02 14.09
N ALA A 175 -20.89 6.13 13.21
CA ALA A 175 -20.10 5.00 12.75
C ALA A 175 -18.91 5.44 11.88
N LEU A 176 -19.11 6.40 10.97
CA LEU A 176 -18.04 7.01 10.18
C LEU A 176 -17.00 7.72 11.05
N GLU A 177 -17.43 8.46 12.08
CA GLU A 177 -16.53 9.12 13.04
C GLU A 177 -15.77 8.13 13.93
N GLN A 178 -16.37 6.99 14.29
CA GLN A 178 -15.66 5.89 14.94
C GLN A 178 -14.64 5.23 14.01
N LEU A 179 -14.98 5.03 12.74
CA LEU A 179 -14.10 4.41 11.75
C LEU A 179 -12.87 5.29 11.47
N LYS A 180 -13.05 6.60 11.29
CA LYS A 180 -11.95 7.57 11.11
C LYS A 180 -10.92 7.51 12.26
N ARG A 181 -11.37 7.26 13.51
CA ARG A 181 -10.48 7.12 14.67
C ARG A 181 -9.75 5.79 14.70
N LEU A 182 -10.36 4.74 14.14
CA LEU A 182 -9.84 3.37 14.11
C LEU A 182 -8.78 3.17 13.00
N LEU A 183 -8.87 3.88 11.86
CA LEU A 183 -7.89 3.73 10.76
C LEU A 183 -6.43 4.01 11.19
N PRO A 184 -6.11 5.07 11.96
CA PRO A 184 -4.78 5.26 12.53
C PRO A 184 -4.34 4.15 13.51
N GLU A 185 -5.26 3.51 14.24
CA GLU A 185 -4.93 2.36 15.10
C GLU A 185 -4.51 1.13 14.26
N LEU A 186 -5.15 0.92 13.10
CA LEU A 186 -4.73 -0.11 12.13
C LEU A 186 -3.34 0.19 11.56
N GLU A 187 -3.08 1.43 11.14
CA GLU A 187 -1.78 1.83 10.59
C GLU A 187 -0.67 1.65 11.62
N GLN A 188 -0.84 2.16 12.85
CA GLN A 188 0.11 2.02 13.94
C GLN A 188 0.33 0.55 14.34
N ALA A 189 -0.69 -0.29 14.22
CA ALA A 189 -0.57 -1.73 14.40
C ALA A 189 0.09 -2.46 13.22
N ASN A 190 0.44 -1.78 12.12
CA ASN A 190 0.86 -2.38 10.85
C ASN A 190 -0.14 -3.47 10.37
N ILE A 191 -1.43 -3.12 10.40
CA ILE A 191 -2.54 -3.89 9.87
C ILE A 191 -3.05 -3.16 8.62
N ARG A 192 -2.71 -3.67 7.44
CA ARG A 192 -3.14 -3.06 6.15
C ARG A 192 -4.58 -3.47 5.85
N LEU A 193 -5.46 -2.53 5.50
CA LEU A 193 -6.84 -2.81 5.11
C LEU A 193 -7.00 -2.67 3.59
N TYR A 194 -7.23 -3.80 2.92
CA TYR A 194 -7.42 -3.86 1.46
C TYR A 194 -8.93 -3.90 1.15
N THR A 195 -9.37 -3.14 0.16
CA THR A 195 -10.79 -2.95 -0.15
C THR A 195 -11.10 -3.27 -1.62
N VAL A 196 -12.26 -3.89 -1.84
CA VAL A 196 -12.77 -4.28 -3.16
C VAL A 196 -14.19 -3.77 -3.32
N ALA A 197 -14.40 -2.90 -4.30
CA ALA A 197 -15.73 -2.44 -4.73
C ALA A 197 -16.22 -3.26 -5.94
N PHE A 198 -17.46 -3.74 -5.91
CA PHE A 198 -18.05 -4.55 -7.00
C PHE A 198 -18.86 -3.75 -8.04
N THR A 199 -19.07 -2.44 -7.84
CA THR A 199 -19.71 -1.54 -8.81
C THR A 199 -19.20 -0.11 -8.67
N GLU A 200 -19.32 0.70 -9.73
CA GLU A 200 -19.07 2.15 -9.68
C GLU A 200 -20.21 2.93 -8.99
N GLU A 201 -21.36 2.30 -8.75
CA GLU A 201 -22.45 2.85 -7.93
C GLU A 201 -22.13 2.84 -6.40
N SER A 202 -20.98 2.31 -5.99
CA SER A 202 -20.58 2.20 -4.58
C SER A 202 -20.26 3.55 -3.93
N ASP A 203 -20.19 3.60 -2.59
CA ASP A 203 -19.39 4.64 -1.93
C ASP A 203 -17.91 4.23 -2.00
N SER A 204 -17.36 4.34 -3.21
CA SER A 204 -15.98 3.96 -3.50
C SER A 204 -14.98 4.93 -2.85
N ALA A 205 -15.36 6.19 -2.67
CA ALA A 205 -14.54 7.19 -1.97
C ALA A 205 -14.28 6.77 -0.51
N LEU A 206 -15.29 6.23 0.18
CA LEU A 206 -15.11 5.64 1.51
C LEU A 206 -14.14 4.44 1.48
N LEU A 207 -14.34 3.48 0.57
CA LEU A 207 -13.48 2.30 0.46
C LEU A 207 -12.04 2.61 0.05
N GLU A 208 -11.83 3.58 -0.85
CA GLU A 208 -10.50 4.03 -1.26
C GLU A 208 -9.79 4.75 -0.11
N ASN A 209 -10.48 5.65 0.58
CA ASN A 209 -9.93 6.37 1.73
C ASN A 209 -9.55 5.41 2.86
N ILE A 210 -10.43 4.46 3.20
CA ILE A 210 -10.17 3.39 4.19
C ILE A 210 -8.89 2.61 3.88
N ALA A 211 -8.66 2.26 2.61
CA ALA A 211 -7.43 1.61 2.19
C ALA A 211 -6.22 2.58 2.25
N ARG A 212 -6.39 3.83 1.81
CA ARG A 212 -5.31 4.83 1.79
C ARG A 212 -4.73 5.11 3.17
N GLU A 213 -5.59 5.37 4.17
CA GLU A 213 -5.20 5.70 5.54
C GLU A 213 -4.51 4.54 6.30
N THR A 214 -4.49 3.32 5.75
CA THR A 214 -3.88 2.13 6.40
C THR A 214 -2.67 1.57 5.66
N GLY A 215 -2.14 2.29 4.66
CA GLY A 215 -1.14 1.75 3.73
C GLY A 215 -1.67 0.55 2.92
N GLY A 216 -3.00 0.49 2.79
CA GLY A 216 -3.79 -0.57 2.18
C GLY A 216 -3.71 -0.60 0.66
N PHE A 217 -4.74 -1.15 0.03
CA PHE A 217 -4.85 -1.23 -1.44
C PHE A 217 -6.32 -1.35 -1.84
N PHE A 218 -6.73 -0.59 -2.87
CA PHE A 218 -8.11 -0.50 -3.33
C PHE A 218 -8.22 -0.87 -4.81
N ARG A 219 -9.26 -1.64 -5.17
CA ARG A 219 -9.63 -1.95 -6.56
C ARG A 219 -11.14 -1.99 -6.78
N TYR A 220 -11.55 -1.58 -7.97
CA TYR A 220 -12.86 -1.85 -8.54
C TYR A 220 -12.82 -3.19 -9.29
N ALA A 221 -13.91 -3.97 -9.23
CA ALA A 221 -14.29 -4.90 -10.29
C ALA A 221 -15.44 -4.24 -11.05
N ARG A 222 -15.21 -3.83 -12.31
CA ARG A 222 -16.18 -3.03 -13.08
C ARG A 222 -17.11 -3.91 -13.90
N GLU A 223 -16.57 -5.02 -14.42
CA GLU A 223 -17.30 -6.03 -15.18
C GLU A 223 -17.15 -7.44 -14.60
N ASP A 224 -18.06 -8.34 -15.01
CA ASP A 224 -18.01 -9.81 -14.80
C ASP A 224 -16.62 -10.42 -15.05
N LYS A 225 -15.88 -9.87 -16.03
CA LYS A 225 -14.54 -10.34 -16.41
C LYS A 225 -13.46 -9.86 -15.45
N ASP A 226 -13.55 -8.64 -14.93
CA ASP A 226 -12.47 -8.01 -14.15
C ASP A 226 -12.27 -8.68 -12.79
N VAL A 227 -13.33 -9.32 -12.30
CA VAL A 227 -13.38 -10.11 -11.07
C VAL A 227 -12.13 -11.00 -10.89
N HIS A 228 -11.74 -11.79 -11.91
CA HIS A 228 -10.58 -12.68 -11.79
C HIS A 228 -9.23 -11.93 -11.89
N ILE A 229 -9.19 -10.82 -12.64
CA ILE A 229 -8.02 -9.93 -12.76
C ILE A 229 -7.77 -9.19 -11.43
N MET A 230 -8.83 -8.81 -10.74
CA MET A 230 -8.78 -8.22 -9.41
C MET A 230 -8.19 -9.23 -8.39
N PHE A 231 -8.60 -10.51 -8.41
CA PHE A 231 -7.99 -11.55 -7.56
C PHE A 231 -6.50 -11.75 -7.83
N VAL A 232 -6.10 -11.73 -9.11
CA VAL A 232 -4.69 -11.71 -9.54
C VAL A 232 -3.96 -10.51 -8.91
N SER A 233 -4.50 -9.30 -9.06
CA SER A 233 -3.86 -8.09 -8.52
C SER A 233 -3.73 -8.12 -6.99
N LEU A 234 -4.70 -8.71 -6.29
CA LEU A 234 -4.67 -8.87 -4.84
C LEU A 234 -3.62 -9.88 -4.39
N PHE A 235 -3.51 -11.03 -5.06
CA PHE A 235 -2.46 -12.00 -4.78
C PHE A 235 -1.06 -11.44 -5.10
N GLU A 236 -0.93 -10.74 -6.23
CA GLU A 236 0.28 -10.03 -6.62
C GLU A 236 0.69 -8.98 -5.58
N LYS A 237 -0.28 -8.21 -5.07
CA LYS A 237 -0.04 -7.21 -4.01
C LYS A 237 0.26 -7.83 -2.63
N LEU A 238 -0.34 -8.98 -2.31
CA LEU A 238 -0.17 -9.65 -1.01
C LEU A 238 1.11 -10.47 -0.89
N LYS A 239 1.55 -11.12 -1.97
CA LYS A 239 2.69 -12.06 -1.95
C LYS A 239 3.85 -11.65 -2.83
N ALA A 240 3.68 -10.66 -3.71
CA ALA A 240 4.67 -10.25 -4.70
C ALA A 240 5.39 -11.48 -5.31
N PRO A 241 4.65 -12.40 -5.96
CA PRO A 241 5.21 -13.61 -6.51
C PRO A 241 6.18 -13.28 -7.65
N ASP A 242 7.17 -14.15 -7.86
CA ASP A 242 7.84 -14.20 -9.15
C ASP A 242 6.90 -14.88 -10.16
N ALA A 243 6.96 -14.45 -11.41
CA ALA A 243 6.17 -14.99 -12.50
C ALA A 243 7.04 -15.27 -13.74
N VAL A 244 6.48 -16.04 -14.69
CA VAL A 244 6.97 -16.11 -16.07
C VAL A 244 5.87 -15.58 -17.00
N PRO A 245 6.22 -14.83 -18.07
CA PRO A 245 5.24 -14.27 -18.99
C PRO A 245 4.65 -15.34 -19.92
N PHE A 246 3.41 -15.12 -20.33
CA PHE A 246 2.79 -15.83 -21.45
C PHE A 246 3.27 -15.24 -22.78
N GLU A 247 3.58 -16.11 -23.72
CA GLU A 247 3.95 -15.80 -25.10
C GLU A 247 2.93 -16.50 -26.02
N GLY A 248 1.81 -15.80 -26.26
CA GLY A 248 0.62 -16.37 -26.89
C GLY A 248 -0.07 -17.39 -25.97
N GLU A 249 -0.20 -18.63 -26.45
CA GLU A 249 -0.74 -19.77 -25.69
C GLU A 249 0.35 -20.52 -24.88
N ALA A 250 1.61 -20.07 -24.88
CA ALA A 250 2.75 -20.78 -24.30
C ALA A 250 3.43 -20.02 -23.15
N PHE A 251 4.21 -20.73 -22.33
CA PHE A 251 5.11 -20.16 -21.33
C PHE A 251 6.34 -21.07 -21.13
N PHE A 252 7.48 -20.49 -20.75
CA PHE A 252 8.74 -21.23 -20.56
C PHE A 252 9.05 -21.45 -19.08
N ILE A 253 9.46 -22.68 -18.74
CA ILE A 253 9.91 -23.07 -17.41
C ILE A 253 11.41 -23.44 -17.47
N ASP A 254 12.22 -22.83 -16.61
CA ASP A 254 13.63 -23.18 -16.41
C ASP A 254 13.88 -24.03 -15.16
N GLY A 255 15.08 -24.60 -15.05
CA GLY A 255 15.47 -25.51 -13.96
C GLY A 255 15.66 -24.88 -12.57
N GLU A 256 15.52 -23.56 -12.43
CA GLU A 256 15.48 -22.90 -11.10
C GLU A 256 14.05 -22.81 -10.55
N ILE A 257 13.02 -23.24 -11.30
CA ILE A 257 11.62 -23.29 -10.85
C ILE A 257 11.35 -24.63 -10.14
N THR A 258 10.60 -24.57 -9.04
CA THR A 258 10.32 -25.73 -8.16
C THR A 258 8.83 -26.04 -8.04
N GLU A 259 7.97 -25.04 -8.23
CA GLU A 259 6.52 -25.16 -8.40
C GLU A 259 6.05 -24.03 -9.32
N ALA A 260 5.03 -24.29 -10.15
CA ALA A 260 4.41 -23.27 -11.00
C ALA A 260 2.89 -23.34 -10.87
N THR A 261 2.24 -22.23 -10.51
CA THR A 261 0.79 -22.09 -10.50
C THR A 261 0.34 -21.28 -11.71
N VAL A 262 -0.25 -21.98 -12.67
CA VAL A 262 -0.84 -21.43 -13.90
C VAL A 262 -2.27 -21.02 -13.59
N LEU A 263 -2.62 -19.75 -13.81
CA LEU A 263 -4.00 -19.26 -13.76
C LEU A 263 -4.42 -18.83 -15.17
N VAL A 264 -5.53 -19.39 -15.65
CA VAL A 264 -5.92 -19.28 -17.07
C VAL A 264 -7.41 -19.02 -17.22
N THR A 265 -7.74 -17.98 -17.98
CA THR A 265 -9.12 -17.59 -18.27
C THR A 265 -9.68 -18.40 -19.44
N LYS A 266 -10.89 -18.93 -19.26
CA LYS A 266 -11.50 -19.92 -20.15
C LYS A 266 -12.29 -19.23 -21.25
N LYS A 267 -12.25 -19.80 -22.46
CA LYS A 267 -13.32 -19.52 -23.44
C LYS A 267 -14.63 -20.11 -22.89
N PRO A 268 -15.74 -19.35 -22.82
CA PRO A 268 -17.00 -19.84 -22.26
C PRO A 268 -17.45 -21.18 -22.87
N GLY A 269 -17.89 -22.11 -22.04
CA GLY A 269 -18.30 -23.45 -22.46
C GLY A 269 -17.16 -24.42 -22.83
N THR A 270 -15.89 -24.03 -22.73
CA THR A 270 -14.75 -24.90 -23.05
C THR A 270 -14.10 -25.53 -21.81
N ALA A 271 -13.43 -26.67 -22.03
CA ALA A 271 -12.52 -27.29 -21.07
C ALA A 271 -11.07 -27.02 -21.49
N LEU A 272 -10.25 -26.49 -20.58
CA LEU A 272 -8.84 -26.21 -20.86
C LEU A 272 -8.03 -27.51 -20.96
N SER A 273 -7.00 -27.49 -21.81
CA SER A 273 -5.97 -28.52 -21.87
C SER A 273 -4.61 -27.89 -21.66
N LEU A 274 -3.89 -28.34 -20.62
CA LEU A 274 -2.48 -28.05 -20.42
C LEU A 274 -1.66 -29.07 -21.22
N VAL A 275 -0.53 -28.63 -21.80
CA VAL A 275 0.40 -29.47 -22.56
C VAL A 275 1.81 -29.21 -22.05
N ASP A 276 2.53 -30.29 -21.73
CA ASP A 276 3.90 -30.22 -21.22
C ASP A 276 4.97 -30.24 -22.34
N PRO A 277 6.27 -30.05 -22.02
CA PRO A 277 7.35 -30.06 -23.01
C PRO A 277 7.56 -31.40 -23.75
N SER A 278 6.95 -32.51 -23.29
CA SER A 278 6.94 -33.79 -24.00
C SER A 278 5.76 -33.95 -24.98
N GLY A 279 4.81 -33.00 -24.95
CA GLY A 279 3.56 -33.05 -25.71
C GLY A 279 2.43 -33.80 -25.01
N ALA A 280 2.63 -34.29 -23.78
CA ALA A 280 1.58 -34.93 -22.99
C ALA A 280 0.50 -33.92 -22.59
N ARG A 281 -0.77 -34.35 -22.60
CA ARG A 281 -1.94 -33.48 -22.41
C ARG A 281 -2.68 -33.81 -21.13
N TYR A 282 -3.02 -32.76 -20.38
CA TYR A 282 -3.65 -32.83 -19.06
C TYR A 282 -4.94 -32.00 -19.05
N THR A 283 -5.96 -32.48 -18.35
CA THR A 283 -7.25 -31.79 -18.16
C THR A 283 -7.73 -31.91 -16.71
N ALA A 284 -8.74 -31.12 -16.33
CA ALA A 284 -9.39 -31.18 -15.03
C ALA A 284 -9.87 -32.60 -14.62
N SER A 285 -10.23 -33.45 -15.59
CA SER A 285 -10.65 -34.84 -15.36
C SER A 285 -9.55 -35.89 -15.57
N ARG A 286 -8.41 -35.51 -16.15
CA ARG A 286 -7.29 -36.41 -16.46
C ARG A 286 -5.95 -35.70 -16.25
N HIS A 287 -5.43 -35.78 -15.03
CA HIS A 287 -4.10 -35.30 -14.67
C HIS A 287 -3.39 -36.29 -13.71
N SER A 288 -2.08 -36.11 -13.51
CA SER A 288 -1.31 -36.89 -12.54
C SER A 288 -1.31 -36.22 -11.17
N ALA A 289 -0.93 -36.95 -10.11
CA ALA A 289 -0.85 -36.42 -8.74
C ALA A 289 0.23 -35.33 -8.52
N ALA A 290 1.02 -34.99 -9.55
CA ALA A 290 1.94 -33.86 -9.53
C ALA A 290 1.28 -32.52 -9.96
N LEU A 291 0.04 -32.57 -10.46
CA LEU A 291 -0.78 -31.41 -10.82
C LEU A 291 -1.98 -31.34 -9.87
N GLU A 292 -2.18 -30.21 -9.21
CA GLU A 292 -3.42 -29.90 -8.50
C GLU A 292 -4.26 -28.95 -9.37
N TRP A 293 -5.36 -29.47 -9.94
CA TRP A 293 -6.26 -28.70 -10.82
C TRP A 293 -7.49 -28.24 -10.03
N TYR A 294 -7.73 -26.93 -9.96
CA TYR A 294 -8.94 -26.32 -9.41
C TYR A 294 -9.75 -25.67 -10.53
N PRO A 295 -10.75 -26.37 -11.10
CA PRO A 295 -11.52 -25.86 -12.22
C PRO A 295 -12.68 -24.97 -11.77
N THR A 296 -12.97 -23.90 -12.52
CA THR A 296 -14.15 -23.04 -12.29
C THR A 296 -14.90 -22.76 -13.61
N PRO A 297 -16.06 -22.07 -13.59
CA PRO A 297 -16.74 -21.65 -14.82
C PRO A 297 -15.97 -20.60 -15.65
N VAL A 298 -15.13 -19.76 -15.02
CA VAL A 298 -14.52 -18.58 -15.66
C VAL A 298 -13.02 -18.76 -15.91
N PHE A 299 -12.30 -19.35 -14.97
CA PHE A 299 -10.87 -19.64 -15.04
C PHE A 299 -10.57 -21.04 -14.50
N ASP A 300 -9.45 -21.65 -14.86
CA ASP A 300 -8.87 -22.77 -14.09
C ASP A 300 -7.55 -22.33 -13.44
N MET A 301 -7.28 -22.86 -12.25
CA MET A 301 -5.99 -22.74 -11.58
C MET A 301 -5.32 -24.11 -11.54
N ILE A 302 -4.06 -24.21 -11.97
CA ILE A 302 -3.31 -25.46 -12.10
C ILE A 302 -1.95 -25.30 -11.42
N THR A 303 -1.75 -25.94 -10.27
CA THR A 303 -0.47 -25.95 -9.56
C THR A 303 0.32 -27.19 -9.97
N ILE A 304 1.49 -26.99 -10.58
CA ILE A 304 2.39 -28.02 -11.10
C ILE A 304 3.58 -28.13 -10.15
N GLN A 305 3.70 -29.25 -9.43
CA GLN A 305 4.84 -29.50 -8.54
C GLN A 305 6.03 -30.05 -9.32
N LYS A 306 7.22 -29.46 -9.11
CA LYS A 306 8.48 -29.82 -9.80
C LYS A 306 8.30 -29.88 -11.33
N PRO A 307 7.84 -28.78 -11.98
CA PRO A 307 7.54 -28.79 -13.41
C PRO A 307 8.79 -29.12 -14.24
N ALA A 308 8.60 -29.92 -15.30
CA ALA A 308 9.66 -30.21 -16.26
C ALA A 308 10.11 -28.91 -16.97
N PRO A 309 11.42 -28.64 -17.08
CA PRO A 309 11.93 -27.51 -17.85
C PRO A 309 11.59 -27.62 -19.34
N GLY A 310 11.35 -26.48 -19.99
CA GLY A 310 10.95 -26.37 -21.38
C GLY A 310 9.68 -25.54 -21.57
N THR A 311 9.15 -25.54 -22.79
CA THR A 311 7.94 -24.79 -23.15
C THR A 311 6.68 -25.60 -22.82
N TRP A 312 5.87 -25.06 -21.93
CA TRP A 312 4.50 -25.52 -21.67
C TRP A 312 3.52 -24.71 -22.53
N SER A 313 2.33 -25.24 -22.81
CA SER A 313 1.27 -24.46 -23.44
C SER A 313 -0.12 -24.82 -22.93
N VAL A 314 -1.05 -23.85 -22.99
CA VAL A 314 -2.44 -24.04 -22.60
C VAL A 314 -3.33 -23.79 -23.81
N LYS A 315 -4.24 -24.73 -24.10
CA LYS A 315 -5.16 -24.66 -25.23
C LYS A 315 -6.58 -24.34 -24.75
N LEU A 316 -7.31 -23.59 -25.57
CA LEU A 316 -8.68 -23.09 -25.35
C LEU A 316 -8.79 -21.97 -24.30
N SER A 317 -7.68 -21.33 -23.96
CA SER A 317 -7.64 -20.11 -23.16
C SER A 317 -8.12 -18.87 -23.94
N VAL A 318 -8.59 -17.86 -23.21
CA VAL A 318 -8.47 -16.45 -23.64
C VAL A 318 -7.08 -15.98 -23.18
N ASN A 319 -6.39 -15.08 -23.90
CA ASN A 319 -5.03 -14.66 -23.52
C ASN A 319 -5.01 -13.57 -22.43
N GLU A 320 -6.12 -12.85 -22.27
CA GLU A 320 -6.35 -11.82 -21.27
C GLU A 320 -6.45 -12.43 -19.86
N GLY A 321 -5.82 -11.79 -18.87
CA GLY A 321 -5.84 -12.22 -17.46
C GLY A 321 -4.91 -13.38 -17.09
N ASN A 322 -4.33 -14.10 -18.05
CA ASN A 322 -3.49 -15.27 -17.79
C ASN A 322 -2.19 -14.93 -17.05
N LYS A 323 -1.82 -15.74 -16.05
CA LYS A 323 -0.58 -15.60 -15.25
C LYS A 323 0.05 -16.96 -14.96
N VAL A 324 1.38 -17.00 -14.85
CA VAL A 324 2.11 -18.16 -14.32
C VAL A 324 3.00 -17.70 -13.17
N PHE A 325 2.54 -17.94 -11.94
CA PHE A 325 3.32 -17.66 -10.73
C PHE A 325 4.28 -18.82 -10.47
N VAL A 326 5.51 -18.54 -10.04
CA VAL A 326 6.55 -19.55 -9.88
C VAL A 326 7.25 -19.45 -8.53
N LEU A 327 7.37 -20.59 -7.84
CA LEU A 327 8.28 -20.72 -6.70
C LEU A 327 9.65 -21.11 -7.23
N THR A 328 10.60 -20.18 -7.17
CA THR A 328 11.91 -20.31 -7.82
C THR A 328 13.06 -20.08 -6.85
N LYS A 329 14.22 -20.71 -7.14
CA LYS A 329 15.49 -20.47 -6.46
C LYS A 329 16.18 -19.18 -6.94
N LEU A 330 15.75 -18.64 -8.09
CA LEU A 330 16.24 -17.41 -8.71
C LEU A 330 15.09 -16.40 -8.80
N SER A 331 14.94 -15.60 -7.76
CA SER A 331 13.86 -14.59 -7.61
C SER A 331 14.26 -13.25 -8.19
N LEU A 332 13.30 -12.52 -8.75
CA LEU A 332 13.42 -11.09 -9.07
C LEU A 332 12.95 -10.27 -7.87
N ARG A 333 13.61 -9.16 -7.56
CA ARG A 333 13.32 -8.33 -6.39
C ARG A 333 13.28 -6.83 -6.74
N THR A 334 12.74 -6.04 -5.82
CA THR A 334 12.66 -4.58 -5.86
C THR A 334 12.33 -4.04 -4.46
N SER A 335 12.67 -2.78 -4.19
CA SER A 335 12.20 -2.01 -3.04
C SER A 335 10.82 -1.37 -3.26
N PHE A 336 10.31 -1.32 -4.49
CA PHE A 336 9.03 -0.71 -4.82
C PHE A 336 7.87 -1.58 -4.32
N ASP A 337 7.28 -1.24 -3.17
CA ASP A 337 6.07 -1.91 -2.62
C ASP A 337 4.81 -1.00 -2.61
N ARG A 338 4.95 0.26 -3.03
CA ARG A 338 3.97 1.34 -2.86
C ARG A 338 2.58 0.98 -3.39
N SER A 339 1.54 1.29 -2.61
CA SER A 339 0.14 1.21 -3.07
C SER A 339 -0.33 2.47 -3.78
N PHE A 340 0.24 3.63 -3.41
CA PHE A 340 -0.13 4.94 -3.93
C PHE A 340 1.12 5.69 -4.42
N VAL A 341 0.98 6.42 -5.52
CA VAL A 341 2.01 7.30 -6.10
C VAL A 341 1.35 8.64 -6.39
N THR A 342 1.98 9.75 -5.98
CA THR A 342 1.45 11.08 -6.26
C THR A 342 1.83 11.52 -7.67
N SER A 343 0.89 12.05 -8.44
CA SER A 343 1.13 12.66 -9.76
C SER A 343 2.23 13.73 -9.67
N GLY A 344 3.17 13.73 -10.62
CA GLY A 344 4.34 14.61 -10.61
C GLY A 344 5.48 14.20 -9.67
N GLN A 345 5.28 13.24 -8.76
CA GLN A 345 6.35 12.78 -7.86
C GLN A 345 7.41 11.97 -8.62
N THR A 346 8.68 12.35 -8.56
CA THR A 346 9.77 11.48 -9.02
C THR A 346 9.91 10.27 -8.09
N VAL A 347 9.71 9.07 -8.63
CA VAL A 347 9.87 7.80 -7.90
C VAL A 347 11.02 7.01 -8.53
N THR A 348 11.87 6.43 -7.67
CA THR A 348 12.92 5.49 -8.10
C THR A 348 12.37 4.07 -8.02
N ILE A 349 12.68 3.27 -9.04
CA ILE A 349 12.46 1.83 -9.07
C ILE A 349 13.85 1.20 -9.08
N ASP A 350 14.10 0.21 -8.24
CA ASP A 350 15.28 -0.64 -8.31
C ASP A 350 14.89 -2.10 -8.57
N ALA A 351 15.82 -2.90 -9.09
CA ALA A 351 15.64 -4.33 -9.24
C ALA A 351 16.97 -5.08 -9.09
N TRP A 352 16.90 -6.28 -8.52
CA TRP A 352 18.01 -7.23 -8.44
C TRP A 352 17.51 -8.67 -8.57
N LEU A 353 18.43 -9.60 -8.80
CA LEU A 353 18.15 -11.04 -8.70
C LEU A 353 18.69 -11.58 -7.37
N GLU A 354 17.95 -12.50 -6.75
CA GLU A 354 18.39 -13.28 -5.59
C GLU A 354 18.52 -14.75 -5.93
N LYS A 355 19.61 -15.38 -5.47
CA LYS A 355 19.78 -16.83 -5.51
C LYS A 355 20.15 -17.36 -4.13
N GLN A 356 19.43 -18.39 -3.67
CA GLN A 356 19.60 -18.99 -2.34
C GLN A 356 19.53 -18.00 -1.14
N GLY A 357 18.92 -16.82 -1.33
CA GLY A 357 18.81 -15.77 -0.30
C GLY A 357 19.95 -14.74 -0.29
N GLY A 358 20.92 -14.83 -1.20
CA GLY A 358 21.90 -13.78 -1.48
C GLY A 358 21.60 -13.06 -2.79
N VAL A 359 22.07 -11.81 -2.93
CA VAL A 359 22.01 -11.06 -4.19
C VAL A 359 22.97 -11.66 -5.21
N VAL A 360 22.52 -11.84 -6.45
CA VAL A 360 23.35 -12.28 -7.58
C VAL A 360 24.31 -11.16 -7.96
N THR A 361 25.61 -11.41 -7.90
CA THR A 361 26.69 -10.44 -8.20
C THR A 361 27.63 -10.92 -9.31
N GLU A 362 27.44 -12.17 -9.76
CA GLU A 362 28.25 -12.86 -10.75
C GLU A 362 28.18 -12.17 -12.11
N GLN A 363 29.25 -11.47 -12.47
CA GLN A 363 29.31 -10.60 -13.64
C GLN A 363 28.97 -11.30 -14.97
N GLY A 364 29.25 -12.60 -15.11
CA GLY A 364 28.85 -13.38 -16.29
C GLY A 364 27.33 -13.56 -16.45
N VAL A 365 26.59 -13.59 -15.34
CA VAL A 365 25.11 -13.60 -15.33
C VAL A 365 24.59 -12.19 -15.58
N LEU A 366 25.08 -11.21 -14.82
CA LEU A 366 24.57 -9.84 -14.87
C LEU A 366 24.84 -9.16 -16.22
N ALA A 367 26.03 -9.33 -16.80
CA ALA A 367 26.37 -8.81 -18.13
C ALA A 367 25.61 -9.51 -19.28
N THR A 368 24.82 -10.54 -19.00
CA THR A 368 23.93 -11.19 -19.96
C THR A 368 22.45 -11.18 -19.53
N THR A 369 22.10 -10.34 -18.55
CA THR A 369 20.73 -10.14 -18.06
C THR A 369 20.27 -8.71 -18.33
N ALA A 370 19.17 -8.55 -19.06
CA ALA A 370 18.49 -7.27 -19.24
C ALA A 370 17.43 -7.07 -18.16
N PHE A 371 17.36 -5.87 -17.57
CA PHE A 371 16.34 -5.47 -16.61
C PHE A 371 15.50 -4.32 -17.19
N ALA A 372 14.18 -4.38 -17.00
CA ALA A 372 13.26 -3.33 -17.41
C ALA A 372 12.01 -3.28 -16.52
N ALA A 373 11.30 -2.16 -16.58
CA ALA A 373 9.98 -1.96 -16.01
C ALA A 373 9.02 -1.47 -17.10
N GLU A 374 7.82 -2.03 -17.15
CA GLU A 374 6.74 -1.58 -18.03
C GLU A 374 5.58 -1.12 -17.15
N ILE A 375 5.21 0.16 -17.29
CA ILE A 375 4.14 0.81 -16.54
C ILE A 375 2.93 0.95 -17.47
N THR A 376 1.89 0.17 -17.24
CA THR A 376 0.64 0.22 -18.00
C THR A 376 -0.42 0.96 -17.19
N GLY A 377 -1.09 1.94 -17.82
CA GLY A 377 -2.17 2.72 -17.22
C GLY A 377 -3.55 2.44 -17.81
N PRO A 378 -4.56 3.28 -17.51
CA PRO A 378 -5.95 3.09 -17.94
C PRO A 378 -6.17 3.13 -19.46
N ASP A 379 -5.24 3.69 -20.23
CA ASP A 379 -5.28 3.71 -21.70
C ASP A 379 -4.68 2.44 -22.34
N ALA A 380 -4.30 1.46 -21.52
CA ALA A 380 -3.68 0.18 -21.86
C ALA A 380 -2.35 0.27 -22.64
N LYS A 381 -1.69 1.44 -22.70
CA LYS A 381 -0.39 1.59 -23.37
C LYS A 381 0.75 1.42 -22.36
N PRO A 382 1.65 0.43 -22.53
CA PRO A 382 2.80 0.27 -21.65
C PRO A 382 3.86 1.35 -21.94
N PHE A 383 4.21 2.14 -20.93
CA PHE A 383 5.41 2.97 -20.93
C PHE A 383 6.58 2.15 -20.40
N ARG A 384 7.62 1.96 -21.23
CA ARG A 384 8.79 1.14 -20.90
C ARG A 384 9.97 1.97 -20.39
N LEU A 385 10.63 1.46 -19.36
CA LEU A 385 11.85 1.96 -18.75
C LEU A 385 12.86 0.82 -18.69
N ASP A 386 14.00 0.92 -19.38
CA ASP A 386 15.11 -0.02 -19.15
C ASP A 386 15.86 0.39 -17.86
N LEU A 387 16.15 -0.59 -17.00
CA LEU A 387 16.83 -0.35 -15.72
C LEU A 387 18.34 -0.46 -15.91
N VAL A 388 19.07 0.56 -15.45
CA VAL A 388 20.51 0.72 -15.68
C VAL A 388 21.31 0.67 -14.38
N SER A 389 22.63 0.48 -14.46
CA SER A 389 23.51 0.70 -13.31
C SER A 389 23.47 2.17 -12.87
N ALA A 390 23.34 2.42 -11.57
CA ALA A 390 23.37 3.80 -11.04
C ALA A 390 24.73 4.49 -11.25
N ALA A 391 25.80 3.71 -11.47
CA ALA A 391 27.06 4.18 -12.03
C ALA A 391 26.92 4.32 -13.55
N ALA A 392 26.77 5.57 -14.02
CA ALA A 392 26.54 5.87 -15.42
C ALA A 392 27.73 5.45 -16.31
N GLY A 393 27.45 4.65 -17.35
CA GLY A 393 28.32 4.52 -18.53
C GLY A 393 29.07 3.20 -18.71
N THR A 394 29.19 2.31 -17.71
CA THR A 394 29.87 1.01 -17.90
C THR A 394 29.29 -0.15 -17.08
N ALA A 395 29.34 -1.33 -17.71
CA ALA A 395 29.22 -2.67 -17.11
C ALA A 395 27.92 -3.00 -16.34
N ALA A 396 27.83 -4.24 -15.88
CA ALA A 396 26.85 -4.63 -14.88
C ALA A 396 27.24 -4.03 -13.51
N PRO A 397 26.26 -3.65 -12.67
CA PRO A 397 26.55 -3.10 -11.35
C PRO A 397 27.19 -4.15 -10.45
N ALA A 398 28.29 -3.80 -9.77
CA ALA A 398 28.96 -4.68 -8.81
C ALA A 398 28.07 -5.09 -7.62
N SER A 399 27.03 -4.30 -7.34
CA SER A 399 26.00 -4.59 -6.33
C SER A 399 24.89 -5.54 -6.80
N GLY A 400 24.85 -5.91 -8.09
CA GLY A 400 23.73 -6.68 -8.67
C GLY A 400 22.42 -5.90 -8.80
N THR A 401 22.38 -4.63 -8.38
CA THR A 401 21.17 -3.79 -8.36
C THR A 401 21.16 -2.78 -9.51
N TYR A 402 20.12 -2.82 -10.32
CA TYR A 402 19.83 -1.89 -11.41
C TYR A 402 18.70 -0.94 -10.98
N ALA A 403 18.60 0.25 -11.58
CA ALA A 403 17.60 1.24 -11.22
C ALA A 403 17.09 2.05 -12.43
N ALA A 404 15.88 2.58 -12.28
CA ALA A 404 15.23 3.53 -13.17
C ALA A 404 14.48 4.59 -12.33
N ARG A 405 14.05 5.68 -12.98
CA ARG A 405 13.19 6.69 -12.36
C ARG A 405 12.03 7.00 -13.28
N PHE A 406 10.87 7.27 -12.70
CA PHE A 406 9.69 7.76 -13.41
C PHE A 406 9.04 8.92 -12.64
N THR A 407 8.32 9.75 -13.36
CA THR A 407 7.42 10.76 -12.77
C THR A 407 6.05 10.11 -12.57
N GLY A 408 5.46 10.28 -11.38
CA GLY A 408 4.12 9.80 -11.08
C GLY A 408 3.12 10.26 -12.15
N PRO A 409 2.36 9.36 -12.77
CA PRO A 409 1.47 9.68 -13.88
C PRO A 409 0.20 10.40 -13.39
N ALA A 410 -0.67 10.78 -14.33
CA ALA A 410 -2.02 11.28 -14.03
C ALA A 410 -2.81 10.29 -13.14
N ALA A 411 -3.85 10.78 -12.46
CA ALA A 411 -4.62 9.95 -11.53
C ALA A 411 -5.31 8.76 -12.24
N GLY A 412 -5.32 7.60 -11.59
CA GLY A 412 -5.88 6.36 -12.13
C GLY A 412 -5.15 5.10 -11.67
N GLU A 413 -5.63 3.95 -12.15
CA GLU A 413 -5.05 2.64 -11.82
C GLU A 413 -3.86 2.31 -12.72
N TYR A 414 -2.73 1.93 -12.11
CA TYR A 414 -1.51 1.58 -12.83
C TYR A 414 -0.94 0.23 -12.39
N THR A 415 -0.26 -0.42 -13.33
CA THR A 415 0.43 -1.70 -13.13
C THR A 415 1.88 -1.57 -13.56
N LEU A 416 2.81 -1.75 -12.62
CA LEU A 416 4.25 -1.81 -12.89
C LEU A 416 4.65 -3.28 -13.01
N THR A 417 5.14 -3.70 -14.17
CA THR A 417 5.71 -5.03 -14.38
C THR A 417 7.21 -4.93 -14.58
N LEU A 418 7.96 -5.41 -13.59
CA LEU A 418 9.39 -5.65 -13.74
C LEU A 418 9.63 -6.88 -14.60
N LEU A 419 10.69 -6.83 -15.41
CA LEU A 419 11.20 -7.92 -16.23
C LEU A 419 12.71 -8.05 -15.99
N ALA A 420 13.17 -9.27 -15.70
CA ALA A 420 14.57 -9.66 -15.78
C ALA A 420 14.68 -10.83 -16.77
N GLN A 421 15.46 -10.66 -17.83
CA GLN A 421 15.63 -11.64 -18.91
C GLN A 421 17.11 -11.96 -19.11
N GLY A 422 17.50 -13.18 -18.78
CA GLY A 422 18.81 -13.74 -19.09
C GLY A 422 18.77 -14.71 -20.28
N LYS A 423 19.89 -15.40 -20.53
CA LYS A 423 20.00 -16.40 -21.62
C LYS A 423 19.13 -17.66 -21.42
N THR A 424 18.81 -18.00 -20.18
CA THR A 424 18.18 -19.29 -19.80
C THR A 424 16.95 -19.14 -18.90
N PHE A 425 16.58 -17.90 -18.54
CA PHE A 425 15.46 -17.60 -17.66
C PHE A 425 14.81 -16.29 -18.08
N LYS A 426 13.51 -16.18 -17.78
CA LYS A 426 12.75 -14.94 -17.83
C LYS A 426 11.97 -14.86 -16.51
N ARG A 427 12.02 -13.73 -15.83
CA ARG A 427 11.27 -13.47 -14.59
C ARG A 427 10.52 -12.16 -14.75
N THR A 428 9.25 -12.18 -14.39
CA THR A 428 8.45 -10.97 -14.23
C THR A 428 7.97 -10.83 -12.79
N ARG A 429 7.75 -9.60 -12.35
CA ARG A 429 7.13 -9.26 -11.07
C ARG A 429 6.19 -8.09 -11.27
N THR A 430 4.90 -8.33 -11.11
CA THR A 430 3.85 -7.32 -11.33
C THR A 430 3.42 -6.72 -9.99
N ILE A 431 3.32 -5.39 -9.93
CA ILE A 431 2.98 -4.61 -8.74
C ILE A 431 1.95 -3.55 -9.14
N ALA A 432 0.74 -3.67 -8.59
CA ALA A 432 -0.35 -2.73 -8.81
C ALA A 432 -0.27 -1.55 -7.83
N PHE A 433 -0.52 -0.34 -8.36
CA PHE A 433 -0.63 0.89 -7.56
C PHE A 433 -1.79 1.78 -8.07
N MET A 434 -2.13 2.80 -7.29
CA MET A 434 -3.01 3.88 -7.68
C MET A 434 -2.17 5.15 -7.84
N ALA A 435 -2.29 5.85 -8.96
CA ALA A 435 -1.81 7.21 -9.10
C ALA A 435 -2.90 8.16 -8.58
N ILE A 436 -2.53 9.10 -7.73
CA ILE A 436 -3.44 10.09 -7.14
C ILE A 436 -2.95 11.50 -7.41
N GLU A 437 -3.87 12.46 -7.49
CA GLU A 437 -3.47 13.88 -7.53
C GLU A 437 -2.72 14.26 -6.25
N PRO A 438 -1.80 15.25 -6.30
CA PRO A 438 -1.26 15.84 -5.08
C PRO A 438 -2.41 16.38 -4.23
N PRO A 439 -2.36 16.25 -2.89
CA PRO A 439 -3.36 16.88 -2.03
C PRO A 439 -3.39 18.39 -2.33
N PRO A 440 -4.57 19.03 -2.34
CA PRO A 440 -4.67 20.46 -2.59
C PRO A 440 -3.76 21.19 -1.62
N ALA A 441 -2.98 22.14 -2.14
CA ALA A 441 -2.07 22.93 -1.31
C ALA A 441 -2.87 23.51 -0.13
N PRO A 442 -2.33 23.46 1.11
CA PRO A 442 -3.04 24.03 2.26
C PRO A 442 -3.39 25.49 1.94
N PRO A 443 -4.60 25.97 2.31
CA PRO A 443 -5.02 27.33 2.02
C PRO A 443 -3.91 28.28 2.42
N ALA A 444 -3.40 29.06 1.45
CA ALA A 444 -2.23 29.90 1.66
C ALA A 444 -2.45 30.74 2.91
N GLU A 445 -1.52 30.64 3.89
CA GLU A 445 -1.65 31.35 5.16
C GLU A 445 -2.01 32.81 4.86
N PRO A 446 -3.04 33.38 5.52
CA PRO A 446 -3.56 34.71 5.17
C PRO A 446 -2.41 35.71 5.26
N LYS A 447 -1.91 36.09 4.08
CA LYS A 447 -0.61 36.73 3.86
C LYS A 447 -0.42 37.82 4.91
N PRO A 448 0.58 37.71 5.83
CA PRO A 448 0.62 38.51 7.05
C PRO A 448 0.29 39.96 6.75
N ALA A 449 -0.86 40.41 7.25
CA ALA A 449 -1.59 41.56 6.70
C ALA A 449 -0.62 42.71 6.49
N ALA A 450 -0.45 43.13 5.23
CA ALA A 450 0.65 44.00 4.81
C ALA A 450 0.71 45.19 5.77
N LYS A 451 1.79 45.23 6.58
CA LYS A 451 1.91 46.16 7.71
C LYS A 451 1.57 47.55 7.17
N PRO A 452 0.47 48.17 7.62
CA PRO A 452 -0.25 49.15 6.83
C PRO A 452 0.71 50.22 6.34
N GLU A 453 0.67 50.49 5.03
CA GLU A 453 1.52 51.52 4.44
C GLU A 453 1.35 52.81 5.26
N PRO A 454 2.45 53.50 5.61
CA PRO A 454 2.37 54.69 6.44
C PRO A 454 1.42 55.67 5.74
N MET A 455 0.29 55.94 6.39
CA MET A 455 -0.82 56.68 5.81
C MET A 455 -0.29 57.98 5.20
N PRO A 456 -0.73 58.38 3.99
CA PRO A 456 -0.37 59.70 3.47
C PRO A 456 -0.74 60.74 4.54
N PRO A 457 0.18 61.68 4.85
CA PRO A 457 0.01 62.56 6.01
C PRO A 457 -1.32 63.30 5.91
N ASP A 458 -2.09 63.27 7.00
CA ASP A 458 -3.45 63.80 7.02
C ASP A 458 -3.51 65.22 6.43
N PRO A 459 -4.56 65.54 5.63
CA PRO A 459 -4.83 66.92 5.28
C PRO A 459 -5.04 67.68 6.60
N LYS A 460 -4.12 68.61 6.90
CA LYS A 460 -4.04 69.30 8.20
C LYS A 460 -5.43 69.72 8.67
N GLU A 461 -5.94 69.08 9.72
CA GLU A 461 -7.17 69.53 10.36
C GLU A 461 -6.95 70.98 10.82
N GLU A 462 -7.84 71.89 10.42
CA GLU A 462 -7.89 73.23 11.00
C GLU A 462 -8.41 73.09 12.44
N GLY A 463 -7.49 72.80 13.35
CA GLY A 463 -7.77 72.44 14.74
C GLY A 463 -8.76 73.40 15.37
N VAL A 464 -9.94 72.87 15.72
CA VAL A 464 -11.06 73.65 16.23
C VAL A 464 -10.60 74.49 17.42
N SER A 465 -10.57 75.81 17.23
CA SER A 465 -10.09 76.73 18.26
C SER A 465 -11.02 76.67 19.48
N TRP A 466 -10.60 75.95 20.51
CA TRP A 466 -11.34 75.86 21.78
C TRP A 466 -11.63 77.22 22.40
N GLY A 467 -10.80 78.23 22.15
CA GLY A 467 -11.09 79.62 22.50
C GLY A 467 -12.37 80.15 21.81
N ARG A 468 -12.56 79.90 20.51
CA ARG A 468 -13.80 80.26 19.80
C ARG A 468 -15.01 79.46 20.31
N VAL A 469 -14.84 78.16 20.59
CA VAL A 469 -15.92 77.31 21.13
C VAL A 469 -16.35 77.78 22.53
N LEU A 470 -15.40 78.07 23.41
CA LEU A 470 -15.67 78.58 24.77
C LEU A 470 -16.29 79.98 24.75
N VAL A 471 -15.86 80.86 23.85
CA VAL A 471 -16.50 82.18 23.65
C VAL A 471 -17.94 82.01 23.15
N LEU A 472 -18.19 81.12 22.18
CA LEU A 472 -19.55 80.86 21.69
C LEU A 472 -20.45 80.26 22.78
N PHE A 473 -19.93 79.31 23.56
CA PHE A 473 -20.62 78.72 24.71
C PHE A 473 -20.93 79.76 25.80
N ALA A 474 -19.99 80.66 26.11
CA ALA A 474 -20.21 81.76 27.05
C ALA A 474 -21.29 82.74 26.57
N ILE A 475 -21.28 83.11 25.28
CA ILE A 475 -22.31 83.98 24.67
C ILE A 475 -23.69 83.32 24.74
N VAL A 476 -23.81 82.04 24.37
CA VAL A 476 -25.09 81.30 24.42
C VAL A 476 -25.63 81.24 25.86
N ASN A 477 -24.78 80.94 26.85
CA ASN A 477 -25.20 80.93 28.25
C ASN A 477 -25.56 82.33 28.78
N LEU A 478 -24.87 83.38 28.34
CA LEU A 478 -25.23 84.77 28.68
C LEU A 478 -26.59 85.16 28.11
N VAL A 479 -26.91 84.78 26.87
CA VAL A 479 -28.23 85.01 26.26
C VAL A 479 -29.32 84.24 27.00
N ILE A 480 -29.09 82.98 27.37
CA ILE A 480 -30.03 82.19 28.17
C ILE A 480 -30.26 82.83 29.55
N ALA A 481 -29.19 83.29 30.22
CA ALA A 481 -29.30 83.97 31.51
C ALA A 481 -30.05 85.30 31.42
N LEU A 482 -29.86 86.09 30.35
CA LEU A 482 -30.59 87.33 30.11
C LEU A 482 -32.08 87.09 29.78
N LEU A 483 -32.40 86.04 29.02
CA LEU A 483 -33.79 85.66 28.75
C LEU A 483 -34.49 85.13 30.00
N ALA A 484 -33.83 84.30 30.80
CA ALA A 484 -34.34 83.81 32.08
C ALA A 484 -34.53 84.96 33.10
N GLY A 485 -33.54 85.87 33.21
CA GLY A 485 -33.62 87.04 34.07
C GLY A 485 -34.71 88.02 33.64
N GLY A 486 -34.83 88.30 32.33
CA GLY A 486 -35.91 89.12 31.78
C GLY A 486 -37.30 88.52 32.03
N GLY A 487 -37.44 87.21 31.83
CA GLY A 487 -38.65 86.45 32.16
C GLY A 487 -39.00 86.54 33.66
N TYR A 488 -38.02 86.36 34.54
CA TYR A 488 -38.20 86.45 36.00
C TYR A 488 -38.60 87.86 36.45
N VAL A 489 -38.02 88.92 35.88
CA VAL A 489 -38.39 90.32 36.18
C VAL A 489 -39.80 90.66 35.68
N LEU A 490 -40.18 90.18 34.49
CA LEU A 490 -41.53 90.35 33.95
C LEU A 490 -42.59 89.56 34.74
N TRP A 491 -42.25 88.35 35.20
CA TRP A 491 -43.09 87.53 36.07
C TRP A 491 -43.27 88.17 37.45
N ARG A 492 -42.19 88.65 38.07
CA ARG A 492 -42.23 89.34 39.37
C ARG A 492 -43.01 90.67 39.33
N LYS A 493 -43.08 91.34 38.18
CA LYS A 493 -43.94 92.53 37.95
C LYS A 493 -45.42 92.19 37.62
N ARG A 494 -45.82 90.93 37.65
CA ARG A 494 -47.20 90.46 37.40
C ARG A 494 -47.82 89.64 38.54
N GLN A 495 -47.14 89.56 39.68
CA GLN A 495 -47.75 89.18 40.97
C GLN A 495 -48.41 90.45 41.56
N PRO A 496 -49.63 90.36 42.13
CA PRO A 496 -50.40 91.52 42.60
C PRO A 496 -49.85 92.14 43.91
#